data_AF-A0A5A7R4Y0-F1
#
_entry.id   AF-A0A5A7R4Y0-F1
#
_cell.length_a   1.000
_cell.length_b   1.000
_cell.length_c   1.000
_cell.angle_alpha   90.00
_cell.angle_beta   90.00
_cell.angle_gamma   90.00
#
_symmetry.space_group_name_H-M   'P 1'
#
loop_
_entity.id
_entity.type
_entity.pdbx_description
1 polymer ?
#
loop_
_entity_poly.entity_id
_entity_poly.type
_entity_poly.pdbx_seq_one_letter_code
_entity_poly.pdbx_strand_id
1 'polypeptide(L)'
;MEQVNPNSYALVVSTENMTLHSYTGNNRSMLLSNCIFRMGSAAILLSNKHSDKRRAKYQLIHTVRTHMGAQDKSYRCVFQEEDKDARKVGVRLSRDIMSVAGEALRTNITTLGPLVLPMSEQLLFLFTLLGRKVLKMKIKPYIPDFKLAFDHFCIHAGGRAVLDELEKNLELSPWHMEPSRMTLYRFGNTSSSSLWYELAYVEAKGRVRKGDLTWQIAFGSGFKCNSAVWKALRRVNLTQERNPWTDEIHEFPVE
;
A
#
# COMPACT_ATOMS: atom_id res chain seq x y z
N MET A 1 0.99 19.58 -1.58
CA MET A 1 0.01 20.55 -2.11
C MET A 1 -0.75 21.24 -1.00
N GLU A 2 -1.41 20.51 -0.10
CA GLU A 2 -2.24 21.14 0.95
C GLU A 2 -1.47 21.91 2.04
N GLN A 3 -0.21 21.59 2.30
CA GLN A 3 0.60 22.40 3.22
C GLN A 3 1.07 23.73 2.62
N VAL A 4 1.04 23.86 1.29
CA VAL A 4 1.58 25.02 0.57
C VAL A 4 0.47 26.02 0.23
N ASN A 5 -0.73 25.55 -0.08
CA ASN A 5 -1.87 26.39 -0.46
C ASN A 5 -2.94 26.39 0.65
N PRO A 6 -3.03 27.42 1.51
CA PRO A 6 -4.00 27.46 2.60
C PRO A 6 -5.44 27.49 2.07
N ASN A 7 -6.37 26.91 2.84
CA ASN A 7 -7.81 26.90 2.57
C ASN A 7 -8.20 26.41 1.17
N SER A 8 -7.56 25.35 0.70
CA SER A 8 -7.79 24.73 -0.60
C SER A 8 -8.45 23.37 -0.47
N TYR A 9 -8.98 22.89 -1.61
CA TYR A 9 -9.40 21.51 -1.79
C TYR A 9 -8.46 20.85 -2.78
N ALA A 10 -8.18 19.57 -2.58
CA ALA A 10 -7.50 18.74 -3.57
C ALA A 10 -8.37 17.52 -3.89
N LEU A 11 -8.75 17.38 -5.15
CA LEU A 11 -9.41 16.16 -5.63
C LEU A 11 -8.34 15.22 -6.19
N VAL A 12 -8.14 14.09 -5.53
CA VAL A 12 -7.27 13.00 -6.01
C VAL A 12 -8.13 12.02 -6.77
N VAL A 13 -7.85 11.85 -8.06
CA VAL A 13 -8.53 10.85 -8.91
C VAL A 13 -7.52 9.81 -9.35
N SER A 14 -7.76 8.58 -8.94
CA SER A 14 -7.07 7.39 -9.43
C SER A 14 -7.97 6.73 -10.47
N THR A 15 -7.47 6.52 -11.68
CA THR A 15 -8.20 5.83 -12.75
C THR A 15 -7.23 4.95 -13.51
N GLU A 16 -7.63 3.72 -13.76
CA GLU A 16 -6.75 2.70 -14.34
C GLU A 16 -7.48 2.04 -15.51
N ASN A 17 -6.96 2.27 -16.71
CA ASN A 17 -7.54 1.78 -17.95
C ASN A 17 -6.57 0.82 -18.66
N MET A 18 -7.02 -0.43 -18.83
CA MET A 18 -6.22 -1.50 -19.42
C MET A 18 -6.22 -1.54 -20.95
N THR A 19 -7.09 -0.79 -21.63
CA THR A 19 -7.27 -0.90 -23.09
C THR A 19 -5.96 -0.67 -23.86
N LEU A 20 -5.08 0.21 -23.38
CA LEU A 20 -3.79 0.51 -24.01
C LEU A 20 -2.64 -0.40 -23.55
N HIS A 21 -2.86 -1.22 -22.54
CA HIS A 21 -1.79 -1.96 -21.84
C HIS A 21 -1.92 -3.48 -22.01
N SER A 22 -2.87 -3.96 -22.81
CA SER A 22 -3.01 -5.39 -23.10
C SER A 22 -1.87 -5.86 -24.01
N TYR A 23 -1.02 -6.73 -23.47
CA TYR A 23 0.08 -7.32 -24.23
C TYR A 23 -0.42 -8.50 -25.06
N THR A 24 -0.25 -8.44 -26.39
CA THR A 24 -0.72 -9.49 -27.33
C THR A 24 0.40 -10.39 -27.88
N GLY A 25 1.61 -10.27 -27.33
CA GLY A 25 2.73 -11.15 -27.69
C GLY A 25 2.79 -12.41 -26.85
N ASN A 26 3.90 -13.15 -26.93
CA ASN A 26 4.07 -14.45 -26.26
C ASN A 26 5.14 -14.45 -25.15
N ASN A 27 5.71 -13.29 -24.82
CA ASN A 27 6.66 -13.18 -23.73
C ASN A 27 5.94 -13.37 -22.38
N ARG A 28 6.23 -14.49 -21.70
CA ARG A 28 5.61 -14.84 -20.40
C ARG A 28 5.73 -13.74 -19.35
N SER A 29 6.86 -13.03 -19.29
CA SER A 29 7.09 -11.98 -18.30
C SER A 29 6.23 -10.73 -18.51
N MET A 30 5.71 -10.54 -19.73
CA MET A 30 4.78 -9.48 -20.09
C MET A 30 3.32 -9.94 -20.01
N LEU A 31 3.03 -11.21 -20.32
CA LEU A 31 1.69 -11.80 -20.20
C LEU A 31 1.13 -11.76 -18.78
N LEU A 32 1.99 -11.83 -17.75
CA LEU A 32 1.56 -11.73 -16.35
C LEU A 32 0.76 -10.45 -16.06
N SER A 33 1.10 -9.33 -16.71
CA SER A 33 0.38 -8.07 -16.54
C SER A 33 -1.10 -8.19 -16.93
N ASN A 34 -1.41 -8.93 -17.99
CA ASN A 34 -2.80 -9.17 -18.42
C ASN A 34 -3.61 -10.00 -17.41
N CYS A 35 -2.94 -10.85 -16.62
CA CYS A 35 -3.61 -11.72 -15.66
C CYS A 35 -3.87 -11.04 -14.32
N ILE A 36 -3.05 -10.06 -13.93
CA ILE A 36 -3.12 -9.42 -12.61
C ILE A 36 -3.95 -8.15 -12.63
N PHE A 37 -3.77 -7.31 -13.64
CA PHE A 37 -4.38 -5.98 -13.65
C PHE A 37 -5.87 -6.06 -13.98
N ARG A 38 -6.63 -5.16 -13.37
CA ARG A 38 -8.04 -4.90 -13.61
C ARG A 38 -8.27 -3.39 -13.70
N MET A 39 -9.39 -3.00 -14.26
CA MET A 39 -9.80 -1.60 -14.31
C MET A 39 -10.45 -1.21 -12.99
N GLY A 40 -10.17 0.00 -12.52
CA GLY A 40 -10.73 0.54 -11.30
C GLY A 40 -10.56 2.05 -11.24
N SER A 41 -11.32 2.68 -10.35
CA SER A 41 -11.19 4.11 -10.11
C SER A 41 -11.59 4.48 -8.69
N ALA A 42 -11.00 5.55 -8.19
CA ALA A 42 -11.37 6.14 -6.90
C ALA A 42 -11.18 7.66 -6.97
N ALA A 43 -12.08 8.40 -6.32
CA ALA A 43 -12.01 9.84 -6.19
C ALA A 43 -12.07 10.24 -4.71
N ILE A 44 -11.07 11.00 -4.25
CA ILE A 44 -10.89 11.36 -2.85
C ILE A 44 -10.73 12.86 -2.76
N LEU A 45 -11.62 13.49 -2.00
CA LEU A 45 -11.55 14.91 -1.70
C LEU A 45 -10.77 15.14 -0.41
N LEU A 46 -9.64 15.83 -0.52
CA LEU A 46 -8.85 16.32 0.60
C LEU A 46 -9.15 17.82 0.82
N SER A 47 -9.08 18.23 2.09
CA SER A 47 -9.26 19.63 2.49
C SER A 47 -8.31 19.95 3.64
N ASN A 48 -7.68 21.13 3.57
CA ASN A 48 -6.94 21.71 4.69
C ASN A 48 -7.71 22.81 5.43
N LYS A 49 -9.01 22.98 5.13
CA LYS A 49 -9.86 23.99 5.79
C LYS A 49 -10.26 23.53 7.18
N HIS A 50 -10.07 24.40 8.18
CA HIS A 50 -10.45 24.08 9.56
C HIS A 50 -11.95 23.80 9.73
N SER A 51 -12.81 24.46 8.95
CA SER A 51 -14.26 24.25 8.93
C SER A 51 -14.65 22.81 8.59
N ASP A 52 -13.82 22.10 7.84
CA ASP A 52 -14.15 20.80 7.26
C ASP A 52 -13.75 19.64 8.17
N LYS A 53 -12.96 19.93 9.20
CA LYS A 53 -12.45 18.94 10.16
C LYS A 53 -13.57 18.13 10.82
N ARG A 54 -14.75 18.72 11.03
CA ARG A 54 -15.91 18.06 11.64
C ARG A 54 -16.58 17.03 10.72
N ARG A 55 -16.49 17.20 9.40
CA ARG A 55 -17.08 16.30 8.39
C ARG A 55 -16.08 15.30 7.82
N ALA A 56 -14.78 15.62 7.86
CA ALA A 56 -13.71 14.76 7.38
C ALA A 56 -13.73 13.39 8.06
N LYS A 57 -13.56 12.33 7.26
CA LYS A 57 -13.45 10.95 7.77
C LYS A 57 -12.08 10.69 8.38
N TYR A 58 -11.04 11.10 7.66
CA TYR A 58 -9.65 10.83 7.99
C TYR A 58 -8.83 12.11 7.97
N GLN A 59 -7.74 12.09 8.74
CA GLN A 59 -6.66 13.06 8.66
C GLN A 59 -5.39 12.35 8.20
N LEU A 60 -4.74 12.87 7.17
CA LEU A 60 -3.41 12.42 6.77
C LEU A 60 -2.39 12.91 7.79
N ILE A 61 -1.69 12.00 8.46
CA ILE A 61 -0.71 12.32 9.51
C ILE A 61 0.70 12.31 8.94
N HIS A 62 1.08 11.22 8.27
CA HIS A 62 2.41 11.03 7.72
C HIS A 62 2.35 10.42 6.31
N THR A 63 3.29 10.84 5.47
CA THR A 63 3.58 10.20 4.20
C THR A 63 5.07 9.94 4.10
N VAL A 64 5.46 8.71 3.81
CA VAL A 64 6.86 8.33 3.62
C VAL A 64 7.01 7.68 2.26
N ARG A 65 7.90 8.23 1.43
CA ARG A 65 8.20 7.71 0.10
C ARG A 65 9.64 7.25 0.04
N THR A 66 9.82 5.99 -0.35
CA THR A 66 11.11 5.39 -0.68
C THR A 66 11.20 5.22 -2.19
N HIS A 67 12.34 5.59 -2.77
CA HIS A 67 12.59 5.47 -4.20
C HIS A 67 13.95 4.83 -4.46
N MET A 68 13.94 3.67 -5.12
CA MET A 68 15.14 2.87 -5.37
C MET A 68 15.63 2.91 -6.82
N GLY A 69 15.04 3.74 -7.68
CA GLY A 69 15.36 3.76 -9.10
C GLY A 69 16.71 4.31 -9.52
N ALA A 70 17.56 4.68 -8.56
CA ALA A 70 18.98 4.86 -8.82
C ALA A 70 19.72 3.53 -9.02
N GLN A 71 19.15 2.40 -8.58
CA GLN A 71 19.70 1.06 -8.79
C GLN A 71 19.10 0.41 -10.04
N ASP A 72 19.93 -0.07 -10.96
CA ASP A 72 19.50 -0.73 -12.20
C ASP A 72 18.51 -1.86 -11.98
N LYS A 73 18.76 -2.71 -10.99
CA LYS A 73 17.90 -3.84 -10.62
C LYS A 73 16.48 -3.36 -10.29
N SER A 74 16.38 -2.28 -9.52
CA SER A 74 15.11 -1.67 -9.11
C SER A 74 14.44 -0.95 -10.27
N TYR A 75 15.21 -0.21 -11.06
CA TYR A 75 14.72 0.54 -12.22
C TYR A 75 14.13 -0.36 -13.30
N ARG A 76 14.82 -1.45 -13.64
CA ARG A 76 14.40 -2.42 -14.66
C ARG A 76 13.43 -3.49 -14.16
N CYS A 77 13.03 -3.41 -12.89
CA CYS A 77 12.21 -4.42 -12.23
C CYS A 77 10.81 -4.53 -12.83
N VAL A 78 10.16 -3.39 -13.03
CA VAL A 78 8.87 -3.27 -13.72
C VAL A 78 9.06 -2.21 -14.78
N PHE A 79 9.12 -2.63 -16.04
CA PHE A 79 9.51 -1.74 -17.13
C PHE A 79 8.66 -2.00 -18.37
N GLN A 80 8.20 -0.92 -19.00
CA GLN A 80 7.52 -1.01 -20.28
C GLN A 80 8.55 -1.01 -21.39
N GLU A 81 8.58 -2.09 -22.17
CA GLU A 81 9.54 -2.27 -23.26
C GLU A 81 8.89 -3.06 -24.40
N GLU A 82 9.49 -2.95 -25.57
CA GLU A 82 9.11 -3.71 -26.74
C GLU A 82 9.65 -5.15 -26.63
N ASP A 83 8.82 -6.14 -26.96
CA ASP A 83 9.28 -7.51 -27.03
C ASP A 83 10.25 -7.72 -28.21
N LYS A 84 11.20 -8.64 -28.01
CA LYS A 84 12.25 -8.89 -29.01
C LYS A 84 11.71 -9.60 -30.27
N ASP A 85 10.63 -10.34 -30.12
CA ASP A 85 10.16 -11.30 -31.13
C ASP A 85 9.05 -10.73 -32.03
N ALA A 86 8.19 -9.84 -31.52
CA ALA A 86 6.97 -9.42 -32.22
C ALA A 86 6.80 -7.90 -32.34
N ARG A 87 7.76 -7.10 -31.86
CA ARG A 87 7.69 -5.64 -31.81
C ARG A 87 6.46 -5.10 -31.08
N LYS A 88 6.00 -5.84 -30.06
CA LYS A 88 4.82 -5.50 -29.27
C LYS A 88 5.26 -4.93 -27.94
N VAL A 89 4.71 -3.77 -27.58
CA VAL A 89 4.97 -3.13 -26.30
C VAL A 89 4.22 -3.86 -25.19
N GLY A 90 4.92 -4.18 -24.11
CA GLY A 90 4.35 -4.80 -22.92
C GLY A 90 5.05 -4.34 -21.65
N VAL A 91 4.42 -4.59 -20.50
CA VAL A 91 5.03 -4.34 -19.19
C VAL A 91 5.74 -5.61 -18.73
N ARG A 92 7.07 -5.60 -18.78
CA ARG A 92 7.88 -6.71 -18.27
C ARG A 92 7.96 -6.65 -16.74
N LEU A 93 7.61 -7.76 -16.11
CA LEU A 93 7.83 -7.99 -14.67
C LEU A 93 9.07 -8.86 -14.47
N SER A 94 10.08 -8.33 -13.79
CA SER A 94 11.29 -9.06 -13.41
C SER A 94 10.99 -10.09 -12.31
N ARG A 95 11.72 -11.21 -12.32
CA ARG A 95 11.70 -12.20 -11.25
C ARG A 95 12.22 -11.65 -9.92
N ASP A 96 12.97 -10.56 -9.97
CA ASP A 96 13.55 -9.89 -8.81
C ASP A 96 12.55 -9.04 -8.00
N ILE A 97 11.29 -8.94 -8.45
CA ILE A 97 10.28 -8.05 -7.85
C ILE A 97 10.12 -8.23 -6.35
N MET A 98 10.16 -9.47 -5.87
CA MET A 98 10.03 -9.79 -4.45
C MET A 98 11.22 -9.28 -3.63
N SER A 99 12.44 -9.48 -4.14
CA SER A 99 13.67 -9.02 -3.50
C SER A 99 13.73 -7.50 -3.44
N VAL A 100 13.41 -6.82 -4.54
CA VAL A 100 13.43 -5.36 -4.61
C VAL A 100 12.32 -4.76 -3.73
N ALA A 101 11.13 -5.38 -3.71
CA ALA A 101 10.04 -4.94 -2.84
C ALA A 101 10.40 -5.06 -1.36
N GLY A 102 11.02 -6.17 -0.95
CA GLY A 102 11.49 -6.34 0.43
C GLY A 102 12.54 -5.30 0.85
N GLU A 103 13.46 -4.94 -0.05
CA GLU A 103 14.45 -3.88 0.21
C GLU A 103 13.81 -2.49 0.32
N ALA A 104 12.88 -2.18 -0.59
CA ALA A 104 12.14 -0.92 -0.59
C ALA A 104 11.28 -0.79 0.68
N LEU A 105 10.59 -1.86 1.08
CA LEU A 105 9.83 -1.92 2.32
C LEU A 105 10.72 -1.71 3.53
N ARG A 106 11.85 -2.44 3.63
CA ARG A 106 12.79 -2.32 4.76
C ARG A 106 13.26 -0.88 4.95
N THR A 107 13.61 -0.22 3.86
CA THR A 107 14.02 1.18 3.88
C THR A 107 12.85 2.08 4.30
N ASN A 108 11.65 1.83 3.78
CA ASN A 108 10.46 2.60 4.12
C ASN A 108 10.08 2.49 5.61
N ILE A 109 10.03 1.29 6.17
CA ILE A 109 9.67 1.06 7.57
C ILE A 109 10.74 1.59 8.53
N THR A 110 12.01 1.61 8.12
CA THR A 110 13.09 2.25 8.91
C THR A 110 12.85 3.75 9.05
N THR A 111 12.33 4.40 8.01
CA THR A 111 11.98 5.83 8.04
C THR A 111 10.64 6.09 8.73
N LEU A 112 9.65 5.20 8.55
CA LEU A 112 8.33 5.35 9.15
C LEU A 112 8.32 5.06 10.66
N GLY A 113 9.08 4.07 11.11
CA GLY A 113 9.08 3.58 12.49
C GLY A 113 9.19 4.69 13.54
N PRO A 114 10.18 5.60 13.46
CA PRO A 114 10.33 6.71 14.41
C PRO A 114 9.15 7.69 14.45
N LEU A 115 8.32 7.75 13.40
CA LEU A 115 7.18 8.65 13.32
C LEU A 115 5.91 8.07 13.98
N VAL A 116 5.82 6.75 14.11
CA VAL A 116 4.55 6.08 14.48
C VAL A 116 4.66 5.12 15.66
N LEU A 117 5.84 4.54 15.90
CA LEU A 117 6.02 3.53 16.94
C LEU A 117 6.22 4.16 18.33
N PRO A 118 5.81 3.46 19.40
CA PRO A 118 6.15 3.85 20.77
C PRO A 118 7.68 3.94 21.01
N MET A 119 8.11 4.79 21.95
CA MET A 119 9.55 4.96 22.24
C MET A 119 10.26 3.65 22.65
N SER A 120 9.58 2.72 23.31
CA SER A 120 10.14 1.42 23.68
C SER A 120 10.60 0.61 22.46
N GLU A 121 9.76 0.57 21.43
CA GLU A 121 10.04 -0.10 20.15
C GLU A 121 11.16 0.60 19.39
N GLN A 122 11.16 1.93 19.39
CA GLN A 122 12.19 2.73 18.74
C GLN A 122 13.57 2.49 19.36
N LEU A 123 13.65 2.44 20.69
CA LEU A 123 14.89 2.16 21.41
C LEU A 123 15.40 0.75 21.08
N LEU A 124 14.53 -0.27 21.14
CA LEU A 124 14.91 -1.65 20.84
C LEU A 124 15.43 -1.82 19.41
N PHE A 125 14.74 -1.22 18.44
CA PHE A 125 15.18 -1.19 17.05
C PHE A 125 16.52 -0.49 16.88
N LEU A 126 16.69 0.68 17.50
CA LEU A 126 17.92 1.47 17.43
C LEU A 126 19.11 0.71 18.05
N PHE A 127 18.94 0.11 19.23
CA PHE A 127 19.98 -0.71 19.87
C PHE A 127 20.39 -1.88 18.97
N THR A 128 19.42 -2.56 18.37
CA THR A 128 19.69 -3.69 17.47
C THR A 128 20.41 -3.23 16.19
N LEU A 129 20.02 -2.07 15.64
CA LEU A 129 20.65 -1.50 14.46
C LEU A 129 22.10 -1.07 14.73
N LEU A 130 22.35 -0.40 15.86
CA LEU A 130 23.69 0.02 16.29
C LEU A 130 24.59 -1.18 16.61
N GLY A 131 24.08 -2.17 17.34
CA GLY A 131 24.82 -3.41 17.64
C GLY A 131 25.27 -4.14 16.38
N ARG A 132 24.45 -4.16 15.33
CA ARG A 132 24.81 -4.79 14.06
C ARG A 132 25.73 -3.94 13.20
N LYS A 133 25.43 -2.65 13.03
CA LYS A 133 26.14 -1.78 12.08
C LYS A 133 27.45 -1.24 12.62
N VAL A 134 27.50 -0.90 13.91
CA VAL A 134 28.67 -0.30 14.57
C VAL A 134 29.49 -1.37 15.27
N LEU A 135 28.85 -2.22 16.08
CA LEU A 135 29.53 -3.22 16.89
C LEU A 135 29.72 -4.57 16.17
N LYS A 136 29.26 -4.71 14.91
CA LYS A 136 29.32 -5.94 14.09
C LYS A 136 28.84 -7.21 14.82
N MET A 137 27.93 -7.06 15.79
CA MET A 137 27.40 -8.17 16.57
C MET A 137 26.49 -9.04 15.70
N LYS A 138 26.56 -10.37 15.87
CA LYS A 138 25.68 -11.34 15.19
C LYS A 138 24.28 -11.38 15.81
N ILE A 139 23.60 -10.24 15.86
CA ILE A 139 22.22 -10.13 16.34
C ILE A 139 21.28 -10.29 15.14
N LYS A 140 20.17 -11.01 15.32
CA LYS A 140 19.13 -11.10 14.29
C LYS A 140 18.53 -9.71 14.04
N PRO A 141 18.19 -9.34 12.79
CA PRO A 141 17.44 -8.11 12.52
C PRO A 141 16.16 -8.09 13.34
N TYR A 142 15.96 -7.05 14.14
CA TYR A 142 14.68 -6.79 14.80
C TYR A 142 13.76 -6.07 13.81
N ILE A 143 12.54 -6.59 13.64
CA ILE A 143 11.48 -5.95 12.87
C ILE A 143 10.54 -5.34 13.89
N PRO A 144 10.36 -4.01 13.90
CA PRO A 144 9.47 -3.38 14.87
C PRO A 144 8.04 -3.87 14.73
N ASP A 145 7.33 -4.00 15.85
CA ASP A 145 5.94 -4.42 15.82
C ASP A 145 5.03 -3.24 15.45
N PHE A 146 4.72 -3.14 14.15
CA PHE A 146 3.81 -2.12 13.62
C PHE A 146 2.35 -2.32 14.05
N LYS A 147 1.97 -3.50 14.56
CA LYS A 147 0.63 -3.74 15.12
C LYS A 147 0.40 -2.93 16.41
N LEU A 148 1.46 -2.47 17.06
CA LEU A 148 1.37 -1.55 18.20
C LEU A 148 1.05 -0.11 17.79
N ALA A 149 1.30 0.26 16.53
CA ALA A 149 1.07 1.62 16.01
C ALA A 149 -0.19 1.74 15.16
N PHE A 150 -0.65 0.66 14.53
CA PHE A 150 -1.74 0.69 13.57
C PHE A 150 -2.83 -0.31 13.91
N ASP A 151 -4.07 0.15 13.84
CA ASP A 151 -5.27 -0.67 14.01
C ASP A 151 -5.65 -1.36 12.70
N HIS A 152 -5.38 -0.73 11.56
CA HIS A 152 -5.80 -1.22 10.24
C HIS A 152 -4.65 -1.15 9.22
N PHE A 153 -4.57 -2.18 8.37
CA PHE A 153 -3.56 -2.30 7.33
C PHE A 153 -4.24 -2.41 5.96
N CYS A 154 -3.79 -1.58 5.02
CA CYS A 154 -4.21 -1.60 3.62
C CYS A 154 -2.93 -1.76 2.78
N ILE A 155 -2.71 -2.96 2.26
CA ILE A 155 -1.49 -3.35 1.60
C ILE A 155 -1.79 -3.61 0.13
N HIS A 156 -1.35 -2.70 -0.73
CA HIS A 156 -1.49 -2.86 -2.16
C HIS A 156 -0.74 -4.09 -2.65
N ALA A 157 -1.49 -5.00 -3.27
CA ALA A 157 -0.95 -6.20 -3.87
C ALA A 157 -0.71 -6.04 -5.37
N GLY A 158 0.55 -6.19 -5.80
CA GLY A 158 0.86 -6.54 -7.19
C GLY A 158 0.23 -7.88 -7.60
N GLY A 159 0.10 -8.79 -6.63
CA GLY A 159 -0.50 -10.12 -6.71
C GLY A 159 -0.35 -10.86 -5.38
N ARG A 160 -0.89 -12.08 -5.29
CA ARG A 160 -0.93 -12.88 -4.04
C ARG A 160 0.43 -13.05 -3.38
N ALA A 161 1.47 -13.35 -4.15
CA ALA A 161 2.83 -13.57 -3.62
C ALA A 161 3.38 -12.34 -2.87
N VAL A 162 3.01 -11.12 -3.30
CA VAL A 162 3.40 -9.87 -2.62
C VAL A 162 2.74 -9.77 -1.25
N LEU A 163 1.45 -10.14 -1.14
CA LEU A 163 0.76 -10.17 0.15
C LEU A 163 1.35 -11.22 1.10
N ASP A 164 1.62 -12.43 0.60
CA ASP A 164 2.17 -13.52 1.41
C ASP A 164 3.55 -13.14 1.99
N GLU A 165 4.40 -12.47 1.19
CA GLU A 165 5.71 -12.00 1.64
C GLU A 165 5.60 -10.85 2.67
N LEU A 166 4.62 -9.97 2.53
CA LEU A 166 4.40 -8.87 3.48
C LEU A 166 3.81 -9.34 4.79
N GLU A 167 2.87 -10.28 4.74
CA GLU A 167 2.32 -10.94 5.92
C GLU A 167 3.43 -11.55 6.76
N LYS A 168 4.36 -12.27 6.11
CA LYS A 168 5.52 -12.88 6.76
C LYS A 168 6.50 -11.85 7.30
N ASN A 169 6.85 -10.83 6.51
CA ASN A 169 7.87 -9.84 6.91
C ASN A 169 7.39 -8.89 8.00
N LEU A 170 6.10 -8.60 8.09
CA LEU A 170 5.51 -7.71 9.10
C LEU A 170 4.82 -8.49 10.24
N GLU A 171 4.88 -9.83 10.19
CA GLU A 171 4.24 -10.74 11.14
C GLU A 171 2.74 -10.39 11.36
N LEU A 172 2.04 -10.13 10.24
CA LEU A 172 0.64 -9.77 10.26
C LEU A 172 -0.23 -11.02 10.37
N SER A 173 -1.34 -10.90 11.08
CA SER A 173 -2.33 -11.97 11.17
C SER A 173 -3.27 -11.98 9.96
N PRO A 174 -4.01 -13.08 9.71
CA PRO A 174 -5.03 -13.14 8.66
C PRO A 174 -6.07 -12.01 8.75
N TRP A 175 -6.41 -11.57 9.96
CA TRP A 175 -7.32 -10.44 10.18
C TRP A 175 -6.78 -9.11 9.62
N HIS A 176 -5.47 -8.84 9.75
CA HIS A 176 -4.84 -7.65 9.19
C HIS A 176 -4.75 -7.74 7.65
N MET A 177 -4.57 -8.95 7.12
CA MET A 177 -4.42 -9.20 5.70
C MET A 177 -5.74 -9.30 4.94
N GLU A 178 -6.85 -9.56 5.64
CA GLU A 178 -8.18 -9.74 5.09
C GLU A 178 -8.62 -8.63 4.13
N PRO A 179 -8.48 -7.32 4.44
CA PRO A 179 -8.89 -6.25 3.51
C PRO A 179 -8.14 -6.32 2.18
N SER A 180 -6.83 -6.60 2.25
CA SER A 180 -5.96 -6.67 1.07
C SER A 180 -6.23 -7.92 0.24
N ARG A 181 -6.43 -9.06 0.91
CA ARG A 181 -6.74 -10.35 0.25
C ARG A 181 -8.11 -10.33 -0.41
N MET A 182 -9.13 -9.82 0.27
CA MET A 182 -10.50 -9.75 -0.27
C MET A 182 -10.61 -8.73 -1.41
N THR A 183 -9.94 -7.58 -1.29
CA THR A 183 -9.86 -6.63 -2.40
C THR A 183 -9.21 -7.25 -3.63
N LEU A 184 -8.06 -7.92 -3.46
CA LEU A 184 -7.40 -8.61 -4.56
C LEU A 184 -8.27 -9.73 -5.15
N TYR A 185 -8.99 -10.49 -4.32
CA TYR A 185 -9.88 -11.55 -4.78
C TYR A 185 -11.05 -11.01 -5.61
N ARG A 186 -11.74 -9.98 -5.10
CA ARG A 186 -12.98 -9.47 -5.70
C ARG A 186 -12.74 -8.52 -6.87
N PHE A 187 -11.74 -7.65 -6.77
CA PHE A 187 -11.49 -6.58 -7.75
C PHE A 187 -10.21 -6.80 -8.56
N GLY A 188 -9.36 -7.76 -8.19
CA GLY A 188 -8.05 -7.93 -8.79
C GLY A 188 -7.10 -6.77 -8.45
N ASN A 189 -6.01 -6.65 -9.20
CA ASN A 189 -5.10 -5.53 -9.03
C ASN A 189 -5.60 -4.33 -9.84
N THR A 190 -6.36 -3.43 -9.20
CA THR A 190 -6.80 -2.15 -9.79
C THR A 190 -5.73 -1.05 -9.69
N SER A 191 -4.44 -1.42 -9.65
CA SER A 191 -3.30 -0.50 -9.56
C SER A 191 -3.50 0.53 -8.43
N SER A 192 -3.38 1.84 -8.71
CA SER A 192 -3.38 2.89 -7.68
C SER A 192 -4.69 2.99 -6.90
N SER A 193 -5.82 2.52 -7.44
CA SER A 193 -7.09 2.58 -6.73
C SER A 193 -7.25 1.52 -5.65
N SER A 194 -6.51 0.41 -5.69
CA SER A 194 -6.74 -0.74 -4.79
C SER A 194 -6.70 -0.38 -3.31
N LEU A 195 -5.79 0.50 -2.89
CA LEU A 195 -5.69 0.97 -1.50
C LEU A 195 -6.99 1.63 -0.98
N TRP A 196 -7.76 2.27 -1.86
CA TRP A 196 -9.02 2.89 -1.50
C TRP A 196 -10.14 1.86 -1.36
N TYR A 197 -10.11 0.81 -2.16
CA TYR A 197 -11.03 -0.32 -2.03
C TYR A 197 -10.73 -1.11 -0.75
N GLU A 198 -9.46 -1.28 -0.40
CA GLU A 198 -9.04 -1.90 0.87
C GLU A 198 -9.50 -1.07 2.07
N LEU A 199 -9.33 0.26 2.05
CA LEU A 199 -9.84 1.13 3.10
C LEU A 199 -11.36 1.06 3.21
N ALA A 200 -12.06 1.11 2.07
CA ALA A 200 -13.51 0.97 2.01
C ALA A 200 -14.00 -0.40 2.53
N TYR A 201 -13.21 -1.46 2.36
CA TYR A 201 -13.52 -2.77 2.93
C TYR A 201 -13.52 -2.72 4.46
N VAL A 202 -12.48 -2.12 5.05
CA VAL A 202 -12.37 -1.97 6.51
C VAL A 202 -13.52 -1.10 7.05
N GLU A 203 -13.87 -0.02 6.33
CA GLU A 203 -15.06 0.78 6.62
C GLU A 203 -16.32 -0.11 6.60
N ALA A 204 -16.54 -0.88 5.54
CA ALA A 204 -17.74 -1.71 5.33
C ALA A 204 -17.89 -2.84 6.36
N LYS A 205 -16.78 -3.38 6.89
CA LYS A 205 -16.82 -4.30 8.04
C LYS A 205 -17.17 -3.60 9.36
N GLY A 206 -17.34 -2.29 9.37
CA GLY A 206 -17.65 -1.50 10.57
C GLY A 206 -16.51 -1.46 11.59
N ARG A 207 -15.27 -1.74 11.15
CA ARG A 207 -14.09 -1.89 12.01
C ARG A 207 -13.49 -0.55 12.44
N VAL A 208 -13.62 0.48 11.60
CA VAL A 208 -13.01 1.80 11.83
C VAL A 208 -13.72 2.56 12.95
N ARG A 209 -13.00 2.87 14.02
CA ARG A 209 -13.44 3.73 15.12
C ARG A 209 -12.70 5.07 15.08
N LYS A 210 -13.24 6.04 15.82
CA LYS A 210 -12.60 7.34 15.97
C LYS A 210 -11.30 7.18 16.75
N GLY A 211 -10.20 7.70 16.20
CA GLY A 211 -8.87 7.62 16.78
C GLY A 211 -7.97 6.62 16.09
N ASP A 212 -8.55 5.59 15.45
CA ASP A 212 -7.81 4.50 14.81
C ASP A 212 -6.82 5.02 13.78
N LEU A 213 -5.67 4.35 13.71
CA LEU A 213 -4.63 4.60 12.74
C LEU A 213 -4.67 3.51 11.66
N THR A 214 -4.78 3.95 10.41
CA THR A 214 -4.74 3.08 9.23
C THR A 214 -3.45 3.33 8.45
N TRP A 215 -2.72 2.26 8.15
CA TRP A 215 -1.53 2.31 7.33
C TRP A 215 -1.81 1.79 5.93
N GLN A 216 -1.66 2.66 4.93
CA GLN A 216 -1.65 2.29 3.52
C GLN A 216 -0.21 2.11 3.03
N ILE A 217 0.08 0.96 2.43
CA ILE A 217 1.40 0.63 1.84
C ILE A 217 1.21 0.30 0.37
N ALA A 218 1.92 1.00 -0.51
CA ALA A 218 1.92 0.70 -1.93
C ALA A 218 3.31 0.59 -2.56
N PHE A 219 3.41 -0.36 -3.48
CA PHE A 219 4.58 -0.59 -4.31
C PHE A 219 4.33 -0.14 -5.74
N GLY A 220 5.37 0.34 -6.41
CA GLY A 220 5.27 0.76 -7.80
C GLY A 220 6.61 0.67 -8.53
N SER A 221 6.57 0.83 -9.86
CA SER A 221 7.76 0.81 -10.71
C SER A 221 8.75 1.92 -10.32
N GLY A 222 10.05 1.61 -10.47
CA GLY A 222 11.13 2.48 -10.03
C GLY A 222 12.27 1.73 -9.34
N PHE A 223 12.13 0.91 -8.30
CA PHE A 223 10.98 0.53 -7.52
C PHE A 223 10.70 1.55 -6.40
N LYS A 224 9.43 1.69 -6.03
CA LYS A 224 8.97 2.65 -5.01
C LYS A 224 8.20 1.91 -3.94
N CYS A 225 8.34 2.34 -2.69
CA CYS A 225 7.47 1.97 -1.59
C CYS A 225 6.92 3.27 -0.97
N ASN A 226 5.60 3.41 -0.92
CA ASN A 226 4.93 4.57 -0.36
C ASN A 226 4.09 4.12 0.83
N SER A 227 4.21 4.87 1.93
CA SER A 227 3.41 4.71 3.13
C SER A 227 2.59 5.97 3.36
N ALA A 228 1.31 5.81 3.65
CA ALA A 228 0.44 6.87 4.12
C ALA A 228 -0.24 6.44 5.42
N VAL A 229 -0.18 7.31 6.42
CA VAL A 229 -0.77 7.09 7.74
C VAL A 229 -1.98 7.99 7.89
N TRP A 230 -3.13 7.37 8.10
CA TRP A 230 -4.41 8.04 8.23
C TRP A 230 -4.95 7.86 9.65
N LYS A 231 -5.43 8.94 10.25
CA LYS A 231 -6.15 8.89 11.52
C LYS A 231 -7.64 9.08 11.29
N ALA A 232 -8.46 8.14 11.75
CA ALA A 232 -9.90 8.28 11.71
C ALA A 232 -10.37 9.39 12.68
N LEU A 233 -11.03 10.42 12.15
CA LEU A 233 -11.54 11.56 12.93
C LEU A 233 -12.93 11.30 13.50
N ARG A 234 -13.67 10.37 12.90
CA ARG A 234 -15.01 9.94 13.31
C ARG A 234 -15.25 8.49 12.90
N ARG A 235 -16.28 7.89 13.48
CA ARG A 235 -16.80 6.61 13.01
C ARG A 235 -17.46 6.80 11.63
N VAL A 236 -17.19 5.89 10.71
CA VAL A 236 -17.83 5.86 9.40
C VAL A 236 -19.22 5.23 9.55
N ASN A 237 -20.27 5.94 9.12
CA ASN A 237 -21.64 5.46 9.23
C ASN A 237 -22.08 4.82 7.91
N LEU A 238 -22.04 3.49 7.86
CA LEU A 238 -22.37 2.69 6.68
C LEU A 238 -23.84 2.82 6.23
N THR A 239 -24.75 3.25 7.11
CA THR A 239 -26.15 3.49 6.71
C THR A 239 -26.33 4.75 5.87
N GLN A 240 -25.40 5.71 6.00
CA GLN A 240 -25.45 7.01 5.32
C GLN A 240 -24.40 7.13 4.21
N GLU A 241 -23.31 6.37 4.31
CA GLU A 241 -22.15 6.46 3.42
C GLU A 241 -21.95 5.12 2.72
N ARG A 242 -22.46 5.01 1.49
CA ARG A 242 -22.22 3.85 0.63
C ARG A 242 -20.79 3.86 0.09
N ASN A 243 -20.27 2.66 -0.12
CA ASN A 243 -18.96 2.39 -0.70
C ASN A 243 -19.02 1.13 -1.60
N PRO A 244 -17.95 0.78 -2.33
CA PRO A 244 -17.96 -0.35 -3.28
C PRO A 244 -18.32 -1.72 -2.68
N TRP A 245 -18.29 -1.87 -1.37
CA TRP A 245 -18.55 -3.14 -0.68
C TRP A 245 -19.93 -3.19 -0.01
N THR A 246 -20.67 -2.07 0.05
CA THR A 246 -21.84 -1.93 0.94
C THR A 246 -22.88 -3.04 0.75
N ASP A 247 -23.10 -3.46 -0.49
CA ASP A 247 -24.15 -4.43 -0.81
C ASP A 247 -23.66 -5.89 -0.68
N GLU A 248 -22.35 -6.15 -0.75
CA GLU A 248 -21.78 -7.49 -0.88
C GLU A 248 -20.76 -7.86 0.22
N ILE A 249 -20.46 -6.98 1.19
CA ILE A 249 -19.41 -7.19 2.20
C ILE A 249 -19.56 -8.48 3.04
N HIS A 250 -20.79 -8.98 3.16
CA HIS A 250 -21.13 -10.19 3.88
C HIS A 250 -20.69 -11.46 3.15
N GLU A 251 -20.48 -11.40 1.83
CA GLU A 251 -20.01 -12.52 1.00
C GLU A 251 -18.47 -12.70 1.04
N PHE A 252 -17.75 -11.74 1.62
CA PHE A 252 -16.28 -11.74 1.66
C PHE A 252 -15.71 -11.78 3.08
N PRO A 253 -16.01 -12.78 3.94
CA PRO A 253 -15.24 -13.04 5.15
C PRO A 253 -13.97 -13.86 4.86
N VAL A 254 -12.90 -13.67 5.64
CA VAL A 254 -11.83 -14.67 5.78
C VAL A 254 -12.26 -15.60 6.92
N GLU A 255 -12.92 -16.70 6.58
CA GLU A 255 -13.05 -17.87 7.46
C GLU A 255 -11.79 -18.75 7.35
#